data_AF-A0A839J7R2-F1
#
_entry.id   AF-A0A839J7R2-F1
#
_cell.length_a   1.000
_cell.length_b   1.000
_cell.length_c   1.000
_cell.angle_alpha   90.00
_cell.angle_beta   90.00
_cell.angle_gamma   90.00
#
_symmetry.space_group_name_H-M   'P 1'
#
loop_
_entity.id
_entity.type
_entity.pdbx_description
1 polymer ?
#
loop_
_entity_poly.entity_id
_entity_poly.type
_entity_poly.pdbx_seq_one_letter_code
_entity_poly.pdbx_strand_id
1 'polypeptide(L)'
;MFTWWAEGSEKDGLAELGKLFVAEYPNDTFVNLAVAGGAGSNAKAKLAADLQNNNPPESFQGHAGAELTDHIDADQIEPVNDIIEALGGASVFPQNLLDLITVDGDIYSVSSNVHRSNVVWVNPEVLAKAQVATEAPADLDAWIADMEKLKAAGVDTPLSVGTAAWTQLHLFESILLSELGTDEYNKLFTPGAAWDTDAVKSTVSKYAKALSVANTGGADDWPAATVMVIDGKAGYNVMGDWAVAEFNSKNKTYGTDYLAWPTPGTDGSWASTSSAD
;
A
#
# COMPACT_ATOMS: atom_id res chain seq x y z
N MET A 1 -7.46 -18.83 -8.11
CA MET A 1 -7.10 -17.44 -7.81
C MET A 1 -5.60 -17.33 -7.49
N PHE A 2 -4.87 -16.56 -8.28
CA PHE A 2 -3.46 -16.21 -8.06
C PHE A 2 -3.36 -14.85 -7.38
N THR A 3 -2.63 -14.74 -6.27
CA THR A 3 -2.66 -13.54 -5.41
C THR A 3 -1.41 -13.45 -4.55
N TRP A 4 -1.10 -12.27 -3.99
CA TRP A 4 -0.05 -12.13 -2.96
C TRP A 4 -0.60 -12.06 -1.54
N TRP A 5 -1.90 -12.27 -1.33
CA TRP A 5 -2.54 -12.38 -0.02
C TRP A 5 -2.16 -13.68 0.72
N ALA A 6 -0.88 -13.80 1.10
CA ALA A 6 -0.30 -14.98 1.71
C ALA A 6 0.13 -14.77 3.17
N GLU A 7 0.18 -13.52 3.63
CA GLU A 7 0.71 -13.14 4.93
C GLU A 7 -0.24 -12.22 5.70
N GLY A 8 -0.04 -12.15 7.02
CA GLY A 8 -0.81 -11.29 7.91
C GLY A 8 -2.32 -11.43 7.72
N SER A 9 -3.00 -10.30 7.84
CA SER A 9 -4.44 -10.17 7.61
C SER A 9 -4.93 -10.42 6.18
N GLU A 10 -4.09 -10.21 5.17
CA GLU A 10 -4.46 -10.45 3.77
C GLU A 10 -4.80 -11.92 3.54
N LYS A 11 -4.02 -12.82 4.16
CA LYS A 11 -4.30 -14.26 4.19
C LYS A 11 -5.66 -14.60 4.81
N ASP A 12 -6.05 -13.92 5.88
CA ASP A 12 -7.32 -14.15 6.55
C ASP A 12 -8.48 -13.69 5.65
N GLY A 13 -8.33 -12.56 4.95
CA GLY A 13 -9.28 -12.07 3.94
C GLY A 13 -9.48 -13.07 2.81
N LEU A 14 -8.39 -13.61 2.24
CA LEU A 14 -8.45 -14.66 1.21
C LEU A 14 -9.14 -15.93 1.70
N ALA A 15 -8.92 -16.32 2.96
CA ALA A 15 -9.56 -17.48 3.56
C ALA A 15 -11.07 -17.31 3.69
N GLU A 16 -11.57 -16.12 4.06
CA GLU A 16 -13.01 -15.84 4.07
C GLU A 16 -13.60 -15.80 2.67
N LEU A 17 -12.89 -15.24 1.68
CA LEU A 17 -13.32 -15.26 0.28
C LEU A 17 -13.50 -16.70 -0.23
N GLY A 18 -12.54 -17.59 0.07
CA GLY A 18 -12.63 -19.00 -0.28
C GLY A 18 -13.83 -19.70 0.37
N LYS A 19 -14.19 -19.36 1.61
CA LYS A 19 -15.38 -19.89 2.28
C LYS A 19 -16.68 -19.43 1.60
N LEU A 20 -16.76 -18.14 1.24
CA LEU A 20 -17.90 -17.59 0.52
C LEU A 20 -18.06 -18.25 -0.85
N PHE A 21 -16.96 -18.43 -1.57
CA PHE A 21 -16.96 -19.10 -2.88
C PHE A 21 -17.52 -20.51 -2.79
N VAL A 22 -17.03 -21.35 -1.87
CA VAL A 22 -17.50 -22.73 -1.72
C VAL A 22 -18.97 -22.79 -1.28
N ALA A 23 -19.43 -21.82 -0.49
CA ALA A 23 -20.82 -21.75 -0.06
C ALA A 23 -21.77 -21.43 -1.23
N GLU A 24 -21.37 -20.52 -2.12
CA GLU A 24 -22.17 -20.08 -3.27
C GLU A 24 -22.07 -21.06 -4.46
N TYR A 25 -20.88 -21.63 -4.67
CA TYR A 25 -20.53 -22.50 -5.80
C TYR A 25 -20.08 -23.88 -5.31
N PRO A 26 -20.99 -24.70 -4.74
CA PRO A 26 -20.62 -25.95 -4.05
C PRO A 26 -20.08 -27.05 -4.97
N ASN A 27 -20.20 -26.90 -6.29
CA ASN A 27 -19.67 -27.85 -7.28
C ASN A 27 -18.30 -27.44 -7.83
N ASP A 28 -17.84 -26.23 -7.50
CA ASP A 28 -16.57 -25.69 -7.98
C ASP A 28 -15.51 -25.77 -6.87
N THR A 29 -14.24 -25.72 -7.26
CA THR A 29 -13.12 -25.82 -6.33
C THR A 29 -12.36 -24.50 -6.27
N PHE A 30 -12.30 -23.88 -5.09
CA PHE A 30 -11.45 -22.72 -4.88
C PHE A 30 -9.97 -23.15 -4.77
N VAL A 31 -9.19 -22.91 -5.83
CA VAL A 31 -7.74 -23.16 -5.83
C VAL A 31 -6.99 -21.91 -5.42
N ASN A 32 -6.38 -21.96 -4.22
CA ASN A 32 -5.55 -20.90 -3.69
C ASN A 32 -4.10 -21.02 -4.22
N LEU A 33 -3.68 -20.06 -5.05
CA LEU A 33 -2.33 -19.97 -5.62
C LEU A 33 -1.55 -18.79 -5.01
N ALA A 34 -1.77 -18.47 -3.73
CA ALA A 34 -1.13 -17.34 -3.08
C ALA A 34 0.40 -17.47 -3.02
N VAL A 35 1.10 -16.39 -3.36
CA VAL A 35 2.57 -16.29 -3.36
C VAL A 35 3.00 -15.22 -2.38
N ALA A 36 3.72 -15.60 -1.33
CA ALA A 36 4.19 -14.66 -0.32
C ALA A 36 5.22 -13.67 -0.86
N GLY A 37 5.15 -12.43 -0.36
CA GLY A 37 5.99 -11.29 -0.73
C GLY A 37 5.14 -10.05 -1.01
N GLY A 38 5.28 -9.04 -0.15
CA GLY A 38 4.47 -7.82 -0.20
C GLY A 38 4.47 -7.12 -1.57
N ALA A 39 3.36 -6.42 -1.85
CA ALA A 39 3.10 -5.70 -3.10
C ALA A 39 3.21 -6.57 -4.38
N GLY A 40 3.06 -7.89 -4.24
CA GLY A 40 3.14 -8.83 -5.36
C GLY A 40 4.55 -9.11 -5.87
N SER A 41 5.60 -8.75 -5.13
CA SER A 41 7.00 -8.82 -5.62
C SER A 41 7.38 -10.20 -6.17
N ASN A 42 7.05 -11.27 -5.44
CA ASN A 42 7.30 -12.65 -5.89
C ASN A 42 6.17 -13.17 -6.80
N ALA A 43 4.93 -12.73 -6.56
CA ALA A 43 3.76 -13.12 -7.33
C ALA A 43 3.91 -12.72 -8.81
N LYS A 44 4.34 -11.49 -9.09
CA LYS A 44 4.56 -10.97 -10.45
C LYS A 44 5.60 -11.78 -11.23
N ALA A 45 6.73 -12.11 -10.59
CA ALA A 45 7.77 -12.93 -11.21
C ALA A 45 7.25 -14.35 -11.55
N LYS A 46 6.48 -14.95 -10.63
CA LYS A 46 5.86 -16.25 -10.87
C LYS A 46 4.76 -16.18 -11.95
N LEU A 47 3.92 -15.16 -11.96
CA LEU A 47 2.89 -14.95 -12.98
C LEU A 47 3.52 -14.84 -14.36
N ALA A 48 4.55 -14.01 -14.51
CA ALA A 48 5.28 -13.86 -15.78
C ALA A 48 5.85 -15.21 -16.28
N ALA A 49 6.41 -16.03 -15.37
CA ALA A 49 6.91 -17.35 -15.72
C ALA A 49 5.79 -18.33 -16.11
N ASP A 50 4.65 -18.31 -15.41
CA ASP A 50 3.49 -19.15 -15.71
C ASP A 50 2.90 -18.79 -17.09
N LEU A 51 2.76 -17.49 -17.40
CA LEU A 51 2.31 -16.98 -18.69
C LEU A 51 3.26 -17.37 -19.83
N GLN A 52 4.58 -17.21 -19.65
CA GLN A 52 5.59 -17.63 -20.63
C GLN A 52 5.55 -19.12 -20.95
N ASN A 53 5.12 -19.94 -19.98
CA ASN A 53 4.99 -21.38 -20.14
C ASN A 53 3.59 -21.82 -20.63
N ASN A 54 2.74 -20.88 -21.06
CA ASN A 54 1.34 -21.12 -21.47
C ASN A 54 0.52 -21.84 -20.38
N ASN A 55 0.76 -21.49 -19.12
CA ASN A 55 0.03 -22.03 -17.96
C ASN A 55 -0.61 -20.89 -17.15
N PRO A 56 -1.51 -20.07 -17.76
CA PRO A 56 -2.13 -18.96 -17.05
C PRO A 56 -3.01 -19.46 -15.89
N PRO A 57 -3.08 -18.74 -14.77
CA PRO A 57 -4.14 -18.96 -13.78
C PRO A 57 -5.50 -18.52 -14.35
N GLU A 58 -6.60 -19.00 -13.76
CA GLU A 58 -7.97 -18.58 -14.14
C GLU A 58 -8.25 -17.10 -13.81
N SER A 59 -7.62 -16.58 -12.76
CA SER A 59 -7.61 -15.17 -12.39
C SER A 59 -6.34 -14.84 -11.62
N PHE A 60 -5.90 -13.59 -11.68
CA PHE A 60 -4.78 -13.11 -10.89
C PHE A 60 -5.02 -11.71 -10.34
N GLN A 61 -4.56 -11.49 -9.12
CA GLN A 61 -4.52 -10.18 -8.51
C GLN A 61 -3.48 -9.31 -9.24
N GLY A 62 -3.91 -8.11 -9.62
CA GLY A 62 -3.06 -7.02 -10.08
C GLY A 62 -3.48 -5.70 -9.45
N HIS A 63 -2.62 -4.69 -9.55
CA HIS A 63 -3.04 -3.33 -9.24
C HIS A 63 -3.81 -2.72 -10.42
N ALA A 64 -4.96 -2.10 -10.15
CA ALA A 64 -5.70 -1.38 -11.19
C ALA A 64 -4.83 -0.27 -11.82
N GLY A 65 -4.97 -0.08 -13.13
CA GLY A 65 -4.20 0.92 -13.88
C GLY A 65 -2.99 0.34 -14.59
N ALA A 66 -1.89 1.10 -14.58
CA ALA A 66 -0.74 0.89 -15.48
C ALA A 66 -0.08 -0.49 -15.35
N GLU A 67 -0.23 -1.16 -14.21
CA GLU A 67 0.30 -2.52 -13.99
C GLU A 67 -0.34 -3.55 -14.93
N LEU A 68 -1.62 -3.37 -15.29
CA LEU A 68 -2.31 -4.29 -16.19
C LEU A 68 -2.05 -3.99 -17.67
N THR A 69 -1.53 -2.81 -18.01
CA THR A 69 -1.37 -2.36 -19.41
C THR A 69 -0.55 -3.34 -20.25
N ASP A 70 0.59 -3.82 -19.76
CA ASP A 70 1.43 -4.77 -20.50
C ASP A 70 0.69 -6.10 -20.78
N HIS A 71 -0.21 -6.51 -19.88
CA HIS A 71 -1.03 -7.73 -20.05
C HIS A 71 -2.16 -7.50 -21.05
N ILE A 72 -2.77 -6.31 -21.06
CA ILE A 72 -3.79 -5.91 -22.04
C ILE A 72 -3.17 -5.85 -23.44
N ASP A 73 -2.06 -5.13 -23.58
CA ASP A 73 -1.36 -4.94 -24.86
C ASP A 73 -0.83 -6.27 -25.45
N ALA A 74 -0.58 -7.26 -24.60
CA ALA A 74 -0.13 -8.58 -24.98
C ALA A 74 -1.27 -9.60 -25.19
N ASP A 75 -2.54 -9.17 -25.15
CA ASP A 75 -3.74 -10.02 -25.23
C ASP A 75 -3.74 -11.16 -24.20
N GLN A 76 -3.22 -10.91 -22.99
CA GLN A 76 -3.12 -11.91 -21.91
C GLN A 76 -4.31 -11.89 -20.94
N ILE A 77 -5.13 -10.84 -20.97
CA ILE A 77 -6.35 -10.71 -20.18
C ILE A 77 -7.53 -10.28 -21.05
N GLU A 78 -8.71 -10.79 -20.70
CA GLU A 78 -9.95 -10.52 -21.42
C GLU A 78 -10.75 -9.39 -20.74
N PRO A 79 -11.56 -8.64 -21.49
CA PRO A 79 -12.46 -7.66 -20.90
C PRO A 79 -13.56 -8.36 -20.07
N VAL A 80 -13.95 -7.74 -18.97
CA VAL A 80 -14.90 -8.24 -17.96
C VAL A 80 -16.20 -7.41 -17.93
N ASN A 81 -16.55 -6.77 -19.04
CA ASN A 81 -17.70 -5.86 -19.13
C ASN A 81 -19.02 -6.56 -18.70
N ASP A 82 -19.20 -7.83 -19.06
CA ASP A 82 -20.37 -8.63 -18.70
C ASP A 82 -20.46 -8.89 -17.19
N ILE A 83 -19.33 -9.12 -16.52
CA ILE A 83 -19.24 -9.24 -15.08
C ILE A 83 -19.61 -7.91 -14.41
N ILE A 84 -19.09 -6.79 -14.91
CA ILE A 84 -19.42 -5.45 -14.38
C ILE A 84 -20.91 -5.15 -14.56
N GLU A 85 -21.51 -5.48 -15.70
CA GLU A 85 -22.95 -5.36 -15.93
C GLU A 85 -23.75 -6.20 -14.91
N ALA A 86 -23.35 -7.45 -14.67
CA ALA A 86 -23.99 -8.34 -13.71
C ALA A 86 -23.89 -7.83 -12.26
N LEU A 87 -22.80 -7.12 -11.92
CA LEU A 87 -22.59 -6.48 -10.61
C LEU A 87 -23.41 -5.19 -10.41
N GLY A 88 -24.22 -4.79 -11.39
CA GLY A 88 -25.05 -3.57 -11.33
C GLY A 88 -24.56 -2.44 -12.23
N GLY A 89 -23.60 -2.71 -13.11
CA GLY A 89 -23.06 -1.79 -14.09
C GLY A 89 -22.05 -0.80 -13.52
N ALA A 90 -21.38 -0.06 -14.40
CA ALA A 90 -20.30 0.86 -14.06
C ALA A 90 -20.66 1.87 -12.94
N SER A 91 -21.94 2.26 -12.82
CA SER A 91 -22.40 3.20 -11.78
C SER A 91 -22.18 2.75 -10.34
N VAL A 92 -21.86 1.48 -10.09
CA VAL A 92 -21.53 0.99 -8.73
C VAL A 92 -20.09 1.28 -8.33
N PHE A 93 -19.24 1.68 -9.28
CA PHE A 93 -17.83 2.01 -9.05
C PHE A 93 -17.60 3.53 -9.08
N PRO A 94 -16.67 4.05 -8.27
CA PRO A 94 -16.20 5.43 -8.41
C PRO A 94 -15.62 5.70 -9.82
N GLN A 95 -15.90 6.87 -10.39
CA GLN A 95 -15.47 7.19 -11.77
C GLN A 95 -13.95 7.11 -11.95
N ASN A 96 -13.18 7.60 -10.98
CA ASN A 96 -11.72 7.53 -11.03
C ASN A 96 -11.19 6.08 -11.06
N LEU A 97 -11.89 5.14 -10.44
CA LEU A 97 -11.53 3.73 -10.49
C LEU A 97 -11.86 3.13 -11.85
N LEU A 98 -13.04 3.44 -12.39
CA LEU A 98 -13.43 3.06 -13.75
C LEU A 98 -12.42 3.54 -14.79
N ASP A 99 -12.00 4.80 -14.69
CA ASP A 99 -11.03 5.39 -15.62
C ASP A 99 -9.68 4.66 -15.60
N LEU A 100 -9.29 4.06 -14.46
CA LEU A 100 -8.05 3.29 -14.33
C LEU A 100 -8.15 1.88 -14.92
N ILE A 101 -9.33 1.27 -14.92
CA ILE A 101 -9.55 -0.11 -15.39
C ILE A 101 -10.14 -0.19 -16.80
N THR A 102 -10.44 0.97 -17.41
CA THR A 102 -11.02 1.06 -18.75
C THR A 102 -9.93 1.38 -19.77
N VAL A 103 -9.77 0.52 -20.78
CA VAL A 103 -8.85 0.74 -21.91
C VAL A 103 -9.65 0.58 -23.20
N ASP A 104 -9.55 1.57 -24.08
CA ASP A 104 -10.24 1.60 -25.39
C ASP A 104 -11.76 1.33 -25.35
N GLY A 105 -12.41 1.63 -24.22
CA GLY A 105 -13.85 1.47 -24.00
C GLY A 105 -14.27 0.18 -23.31
N ASP A 106 -13.32 -0.73 -23.05
CA ASP A 106 -13.55 -2.00 -22.36
C ASP A 106 -12.94 -2.00 -20.96
N ILE A 107 -13.57 -2.72 -20.03
CA ILE A 107 -13.16 -2.82 -18.63
C ILE A 107 -12.39 -4.13 -18.44
N TYR A 108 -11.17 -4.07 -17.90
CA TYR A 108 -10.26 -5.22 -17.88
C TYR A 108 -10.03 -5.88 -16.51
N SER A 109 -10.67 -5.39 -15.45
CA SER A 109 -10.56 -6.01 -14.13
C SER A 109 -11.74 -5.66 -13.23
N VAL A 110 -11.97 -6.49 -12.22
CA VAL A 110 -12.96 -6.23 -11.18
C VAL A 110 -12.24 -5.80 -9.91
N SER A 111 -12.41 -4.53 -9.55
CA SER A 111 -11.75 -4.00 -8.35
C SER A 111 -12.41 -4.53 -7.07
N SER A 112 -11.61 -5.15 -6.20
CA SER A 112 -12.08 -5.72 -4.93
C SER A 112 -12.00 -4.74 -3.76
N ASN A 113 -11.09 -3.76 -3.83
CA ASN A 113 -10.93 -2.73 -2.80
C ASN A 113 -10.27 -1.45 -3.34
N VAL A 114 -10.24 -0.42 -2.48
CA VAL A 114 -9.39 0.76 -2.63
C VAL A 114 -8.70 0.99 -1.30
N HIS A 115 -7.38 0.93 -1.31
CA HIS A 115 -6.51 1.19 -0.18
C HIS A 115 -5.93 2.59 -0.25
N ARG A 116 -5.74 3.21 0.92
CA ARG A 116 -4.92 4.41 1.08
C ARG A 116 -3.48 4.05 1.40
N SER A 117 -2.54 4.58 0.64
CA SER A 117 -1.10 4.35 0.81
C SER A 117 -0.43 5.34 1.78
N ASN A 118 -0.77 6.63 1.68
CA ASN A 118 -0.09 7.73 2.41
C ASN A 118 -0.58 7.89 3.87
N VAL A 119 -0.51 6.81 4.66
CA VAL A 119 -0.94 6.81 6.07
C VAL A 119 0.27 6.65 6.98
N VAL A 120 0.33 7.50 8.02
CA VAL A 120 1.24 7.31 9.15
C VAL A 120 0.49 6.71 10.31
N TRP A 121 0.97 5.57 10.79
CA TRP A 121 0.53 4.90 12.00
C TRP A 121 1.39 5.35 13.18
N VAL A 122 0.75 5.69 14.29
CA VAL A 122 1.39 6.37 15.41
C VAL A 122 1.14 5.62 16.70
N ASN A 123 2.19 5.46 17.52
CA ASN A 123 2.03 5.03 18.91
C ASN A 123 1.95 6.28 19.83
N PRO A 124 0.76 6.66 20.32
CA PRO A 124 0.61 7.86 21.14
C PRO A 124 1.36 7.78 22.47
N GLU A 125 1.56 6.59 23.03
CA GLU A 125 2.30 6.41 24.28
C GLU A 125 3.80 6.68 24.10
N VAL A 126 4.40 6.26 22.98
CA VAL A 126 5.81 6.55 22.65
C VAL A 126 6.03 8.05 22.49
N LEU A 127 5.15 8.73 21.76
CA LEU A 127 5.21 10.19 21.57
C LEU A 127 5.04 10.93 22.90
N ALA A 128 4.04 10.56 23.70
CA ALA A 128 3.78 11.18 24.99
C ALA A 128 4.96 11.04 25.97
N LYS A 129 5.60 9.87 26.03
CA LYS A 129 6.82 9.65 26.86
C LYS A 129 7.98 10.56 26.44
N ALA A 130 8.08 10.88 25.16
CA ALA A 130 9.08 11.77 24.60
C ALA A 130 8.64 13.25 24.55
N GLN A 131 7.46 13.58 25.08
CA GLN A 131 6.87 14.93 25.05
C GLN A 131 6.70 15.51 23.64
N VAL A 132 6.42 14.63 22.67
CA VAL A 132 6.08 14.98 21.29
C VAL A 132 4.55 14.97 21.14
N ALA A 133 4.02 15.95 20.41
CA ALA A 133 2.58 16.06 20.16
C ALA A 133 2.08 14.86 19.34
N THR A 134 0.85 14.39 19.62
CA THR A 134 0.26 13.22 18.96
C THR A 134 -0.53 13.57 17.70
N GLU A 135 -0.91 14.84 17.58
CA GLU A 135 -1.53 15.42 16.40
C GLU A 135 -0.56 15.40 15.21
N ALA A 136 -1.11 15.33 13.99
CA ALA A 136 -0.31 15.38 12.79
C ALA A 136 0.49 16.71 12.74
N PRO A 137 1.82 16.67 12.52
CA PRO A 137 2.59 17.87 12.25
C PRO A 137 2.15 18.49 10.92
N ALA A 138 2.39 19.79 10.74
CA ALA A 138 1.86 20.54 9.60
C ALA A 138 2.43 20.08 8.24
N ASP A 139 3.70 19.68 8.22
CA ASP A 139 4.44 19.33 7.01
C ASP A 139 5.57 18.34 7.30
N LEU A 140 6.25 17.92 6.23
CA LEU A 140 7.37 16.99 6.27
C LEU A 140 8.51 17.45 7.17
N ASP A 141 8.84 18.74 7.18
CA ASP A 141 9.97 19.27 7.94
C ASP A 141 9.65 19.26 9.44
N ALA A 142 8.42 19.64 9.81
CA ALA A 142 7.92 19.52 11.17
C ALA A 142 7.90 18.06 11.63
N TRP A 143 7.51 17.13 10.76
CA TRP A 143 7.52 15.71 11.09
C TRP A 143 8.91 15.13 11.30
N ILE A 144 9.88 15.49 10.44
CA ILE A 144 11.28 15.12 10.62
C ILE A 144 11.82 15.65 11.93
N ALA A 145 11.49 16.91 12.28
CA ALA A 145 11.89 17.49 13.56
C ALA A 145 11.31 16.71 14.76
N ASP A 146 10.07 16.22 14.66
CA ASP A 146 9.49 15.38 15.70
C ASP A 146 10.17 14.02 15.79
N MET A 147 10.53 13.39 14.67
CA MET A 147 11.33 12.15 14.68
C MET A 147 12.71 12.35 15.33
N GLU A 148 13.35 13.50 15.10
CA GLU A 148 14.61 13.85 15.77
C GLU A 148 14.43 14.06 17.28
N LYS A 149 13.34 14.70 17.72
CA LYS A 149 13.01 14.84 19.15
C LYS A 149 12.78 13.48 19.81
N LEU A 150 12.05 12.57 19.15
CA LEU A 150 11.88 11.20 19.63
C LEU A 150 13.24 10.53 19.84
N LYS A 151 14.14 10.66 18.86
CA LYS A 151 15.49 10.08 18.96
C LYS A 151 16.28 10.68 20.12
N ALA A 152 16.23 12.00 20.29
CA ALA A 152 16.91 12.71 21.36
C ALA A 152 16.35 12.37 22.76
N ALA A 153 15.05 12.04 22.84
CA ALA A 153 14.39 11.57 24.05
C ALA A 153 14.68 10.09 24.39
N GLY A 154 15.49 9.40 23.58
CA GLY A 154 15.88 8.00 23.82
C GLY A 154 14.95 6.96 23.19
N VAL A 155 14.05 7.37 22.29
CA VAL A 155 13.30 6.39 21.46
C VAL A 155 14.26 5.82 20.43
N ASP A 156 14.49 4.51 20.46
CA ASP A 156 15.44 3.87 19.56
C ASP A 156 14.99 3.92 18.10
N THR A 157 13.70 3.73 17.85
CA THR A 157 13.09 3.70 16.51
C THR A 157 12.02 4.79 16.36
N PRO A 158 12.37 6.05 16.09
CA PRO A 158 11.39 7.07 15.74
C PRO A 158 10.47 6.65 14.59
N LEU A 159 11.03 6.04 13.54
CA LEU A 159 10.31 5.56 12.35
C LEU A 159 10.64 4.09 12.10
N SER A 160 9.64 3.22 12.03
CA SER A 160 9.82 1.85 11.54
C SER A 160 9.53 1.75 10.05
N VAL A 161 10.38 0.99 9.35
CA VAL A 161 10.28 0.67 7.92
C VAL A 161 10.75 -0.77 7.69
N GLY A 162 10.10 -1.48 6.77
CA GLY A 162 10.55 -2.81 6.34
C GLY A 162 11.84 -2.72 5.52
N THR A 163 12.59 -3.82 5.43
CA THR A 163 13.81 -3.85 4.58
C THR A 163 13.54 -4.26 3.14
N ALA A 164 12.37 -4.84 2.86
CA ALA A 164 11.91 -5.12 1.50
C ALA A 164 11.85 -3.84 0.65
N ALA A 165 12.35 -3.92 -0.59
CA ALA A 165 12.52 -2.76 -1.46
C ALA A 165 11.22 -1.97 -1.70
N TRP A 166 10.08 -2.65 -1.79
CA TRP A 166 8.79 -1.99 -2.00
C TRP A 166 8.37 -1.13 -0.79
N THR A 167 8.71 -1.53 0.45
CA THR A 167 8.40 -0.73 1.65
C THR A 167 9.22 0.56 1.71
N GLN A 168 10.46 0.51 1.21
CA GLN A 168 11.33 1.67 1.05
C GLN A 168 10.77 2.62 -0.01
N LEU A 169 10.34 2.06 -1.14
CA LEU A 169 9.68 2.83 -2.20
C LEU A 169 8.37 3.47 -1.71
N HIS A 170 7.54 2.73 -0.97
CA HIS A 170 6.29 3.21 -0.39
C HIS A 170 6.51 4.42 0.54
N LEU A 171 7.53 4.36 1.40
CA LEU A 171 7.94 5.50 2.22
C LEU A 171 8.41 6.67 1.34
N PHE A 172 9.23 6.40 0.32
CA PHE A 172 9.73 7.43 -0.59
C PHE A 172 8.59 8.13 -1.34
N GLU A 173 7.63 7.39 -1.89
CA GLU A 173 6.47 7.95 -2.61
C GLU A 173 5.60 8.83 -1.70
N SER A 174 5.43 8.44 -0.44
CA SER A 174 4.70 9.24 0.55
C SER A 174 5.43 10.56 0.87
N ILE A 175 6.76 10.51 0.99
CA ILE A 175 7.61 11.70 1.19
C ILE A 175 7.65 12.58 -0.08
N LEU A 176 7.66 11.97 -1.26
CA LEU A 176 7.60 12.66 -2.55
C LEU A 176 6.28 13.40 -2.73
N LEU A 177 5.16 12.76 -2.43
CA LEU A 177 3.83 13.39 -2.47
C LEU A 177 3.74 14.55 -1.47
N SER A 178 4.29 14.36 -0.26
CA SER A 178 4.35 15.37 0.79
C SER A 178 5.15 16.62 0.38
N GLU A 179 6.32 16.43 -0.25
CA GLU A 179 7.17 17.55 -0.67
C GLU A 179 6.64 18.27 -1.92
N LEU A 180 6.10 17.53 -2.89
CA LEU A 180 5.70 18.08 -4.18
C LEU A 180 4.25 18.57 -4.22
N GLY A 181 3.38 17.98 -3.40
CA GLY A 181 1.93 18.10 -3.55
C GLY A 181 1.40 17.29 -4.75
N THR A 182 0.07 17.15 -4.81
CA THR A 182 -0.62 16.25 -5.75
C THR A 182 -0.31 16.52 -7.21
N ASP A 183 -0.36 17.79 -7.63
CA ASP A 183 -0.25 18.16 -9.05
C ASP A 183 1.15 17.88 -9.60
N GLU A 184 2.20 18.28 -8.88
CA GLU A 184 3.58 18.03 -9.29
C GLU A 184 3.96 16.55 -9.15
N TYR A 185 3.45 15.85 -8.13
CA TYR A 185 3.59 14.39 -8.01
C TYR A 185 3.02 13.69 -9.24
N ASN A 186 1.78 13.98 -9.64
CA ASN A 186 1.14 13.34 -10.80
C ASN A 186 1.88 13.61 -12.11
N LYS A 187 2.46 14.81 -12.29
CA LYS A 187 3.26 15.14 -13.48
C LYS A 187 4.47 14.22 -13.64
N LEU A 188 5.06 13.72 -12.56
CA LEU A 188 6.21 12.81 -12.62
C LEU A 188 5.91 11.47 -13.28
N PHE A 189 4.65 11.05 -13.27
CA PHE A 189 4.19 9.77 -13.85
C PHE A 189 3.64 9.93 -15.27
N THR A 190 3.99 11.02 -15.94
CA THR A 190 3.65 11.23 -17.36
C THR A 190 4.87 10.98 -18.25
N PRO A 191 4.68 10.52 -19.51
CA PRO A 191 5.80 10.32 -20.43
C PRO A 191 6.66 11.57 -20.60
N GLY A 192 7.97 11.45 -20.38
CA GLY A 192 8.94 12.54 -20.56
C GLY A 192 9.09 13.47 -19.35
N ALA A 193 8.53 13.14 -18.18
CA ALA A 193 8.68 13.94 -16.97
C ALA A 193 10.14 14.04 -16.49
N ALA A 194 10.49 15.19 -15.93
CA ALA A 194 11.82 15.45 -15.39
C ALA A 194 11.91 14.98 -13.92
N TRP A 195 12.71 13.94 -13.68
CA TRP A 195 12.98 13.41 -12.34
C TRP A 195 14.22 14.01 -11.67
N ASP A 196 14.95 14.89 -12.35
CA ASP A 196 16.18 15.52 -11.87
C ASP A 196 15.98 16.97 -11.37
N THR A 197 14.74 17.37 -11.11
CA THR A 197 14.41 18.70 -10.58
C THR A 197 14.97 18.89 -9.17
N ASP A 198 15.15 20.15 -8.78
CA ASP A 198 15.62 20.49 -7.42
C ASP A 198 14.64 20.02 -6.33
N ALA A 199 13.34 19.97 -6.63
CA ALA A 199 12.32 19.48 -5.71
C ALA A 199 12.44 17.96 -5.49
N VAL A 200 12.68 17.17 -6.53
CA VAL A 200 12.95 15.72 -6.39
C VAL A 200 14.25 15.48 -5.63
N LYS A 201 15.30 16.27 -5.90
CA LYS A 201 16.57 16.19 -5.13
C LYS A 201 16.40 16.56 -3.65
N SER A 202 15.57 17.56 -3.35
CA SER A 202 15.17 17.92 -1.98
C SER A 202 14.49 16.73 -1.30
N THR A 203 13.53 16.11 -2.00
CA THR A 203 12.80 14.91 -1.52
C THR A 203 13.77 13.78 -1.16
N VAL A 204 14.73 13.46 -2.03
CA VAL A 204 15.74 12.42 -1.76
C VAL A 204 16.55 12.73 -0.49
N SER A 205 16.90 14.00 -0.28
CA SER A 205 17.62 14.43 0.92
C SER A 205 16.77 14.28 2.19
N LYS A 206 15.48 14.65 2.13
CA LYS A 206 14.53 14.48 3.25
C LYS A 206 14.21 13.01 3.53
N TYR A 207 14.09 12.19 2.49
CA TYR A 207 13.97 10.73 2.61
C TYR A 207 15.18 10.13 3.34
N ALA A 208 16.41 10.49 2.93
CA ALA A 208 17.62 10.04 3.60
C ALA A 208 17.67 10.49 5.08
N LYS A 209 17.16 11.69 5.36
CA LYS A 209 17.06 12.22 6.73
C LYS A 209 16.07 11.41 7.58
N ALA A 210 14.89 11.09 7.05
CA ALA A 210 13.91 10.23 7.73
C ALA A 210 14.49 8.83 7.99
N LEU A 211 15.19 8.24 7.02
CA LEU A 211 15.86 6.94 7.20
C LEU A 211 16.99 6.98 8.24
N SER A 212 17.66 8.13 8.42
CA SER A 212 18.75 8.25 9.41
C SER A 212 18.30 8.05 10.86
N VAL A 213 16.99 8.15 11.11
CA VAL A 213 16.35 7.91 12.41
C VAL A 213 15.42 6.70 12.38
N ALA A 214 15.46 5.89 11.33
CA ALA A 214 14.68 4.66 11.24
C ALA A 214 15.38 3.46 11.91
N ASN A 215 14.68 2.33 12.00
CA ASN A 215 15.28 1.05 12.42
C ASN A 215 16.36 0.61 11.42
N THR A 216 17.41 -0.04 11.93
CA THR A 216 18.50 -0.61 11.11
C THR A 216 18.31 -2.10 10.79
N GLY A 217 17.24 -2.71 11.30
CA GLY A 217 16.89 -4.11 11.10
C GLY A 217 15.65 -4.52 11.90
N GLY A 218 15.37 -5.82 11.98
CA GLY A 218 14.27 -6.37 12.79
C GLY A 218 12.88 -6.32 12.14
N ALA A 219 12.79 -5.85 10.90
CA ALA A 219 11.58 -5.87 10.09
C ALA A 219 11.92 -6.23 8.63
N ASP A 220 11.77 -7.50 8.28
CA ASP A 220 12.10 -7.97 6.93
C ASP A 220 11.13 -7.38 5.89
N ASP A 221 9.84 -7.33 6.23
CA ASP A 221 8.77 -6.74 5.41
C ASP A 221 7.81 -5.89 6.28
N TRP A 222 6.74 -5.38 5.68
CA TRP A 222 5.78 -4.46 6.28
C TRP A 222 5.13 -4.92 7.59
N PRO A 223 4.71 -6.19 7.79
CA PRO A 223 3.95 -6.54 8.99
C PRO A 223 4.80 -6.38 10.24
N ALA A 224 6.08 -6.77 10.15
CA ALA A 224 7.03 -6.63 11.23
C ALA A 224 7.32 -5.16 11.57
N ALA A 225 7.38 -4.28 10.56
CA ALA A 225 7.55 -2.84 10.77
C ALA A 225 6.33 -2.21 11.46
N THR A 226 5.11 -2.57 11.06
CA THR A 226 3.88 -2.11 11.71
C THR A 226 3.78 -2.63 13.15
N VAL A 227 4.17 -3.89 13.40
CA VAL A 227 4.21 -4.47 14.76
C VAL A 227 5.15 -3.69 15.70
N MET A 228 6.21 -3.06 15.22
CA MET A 228 7.06 -2.21 16.07
C MET A 228 6.29 -1.03 16.68
N VAL A 229 5.37 -0.42 15.92
CA VAL A 229 4.48 0.64 16.44
C VAL A 229 3.47 0.05 17.41
N ILE A 230 2.86 -1.09 17.08
CA ILE A 230 1.89 -1.79 17.95
C ILE A 230 2.49 -2.12 19.32
N ASP A 231 3.75 -2.58 19.34
CA ASP A 231 4.50 -2.98 20.53
C ASP A 231 5.12 -1.80 21.29
N GLY A 232 5.00 -0.57 20.79
CA GLY A 232 5.62 0.62 21.38
C GLY A 232 7.16 0.65 21.27
N LYS A 233 7.71 -0.11 20.32
CA LYS A 233 9.14 -0.08 19.95
C LYS A 233 9.44 1.04 18.96
N ALA A 234 8.43 1.49 18.21
CA ALA A 234 8.54 2.61 17.28
C ALA A 234 7.48 3.68 17.51
N GLY A 235 7.82 4.93 17.18
CA GLY A 235 6.89 6.07 17.25
C GLY A 235 5.94 6.13 16.06
N TYR A 236 6.49 5.96 14.85
CA TYR A 236 5.79 6.08 13.58
C TYR A 236 6.06 4.89 12.66
N ASN A 237 5.12 4.61 11.76
CA ASN A 237 5.29 3.76 10.58
C ASN A 237 4.50 4.36 9.42
N VAL A 238 5.08 4.44 8.21
CA VAL A 238 4.33 4.76 6.99
C VAL A 238 3.96 3.45 6.32
N MET A 239 2.67 3.19 6.17
CA MET A 239 2.17 1.99 5.49
C MET A 239 0.72 2.22 5.07
N GLY A 240 0.25 1.51 4.05
CA GLY A 240 -1.15 1.60 3.66
C GLY A 240 -2.13 1.07 4.71
N ASP A 241 -3.41 1.35 4.51
CA ASP A 241 -4.51 0.98 5.44
C ASP A 241 -4.80 -0.51 5.56
N TRP A 242 -4.18 -1.37 4.74
CA TRP A 242 -4.07 -2.80 5.04
C TRP A 242 -3.40 -3.06 6.41
N ALA A 243 -2.58 -2.13 6.92
CA ALA A 243 -2.00 -2.20 8.25
C ALA A 243 -3.03 -2.23 9.40
N VAL A 244 -4.25 -1.69 9.21
CA VAL A 244 -5.32 -1.71 10.23
C VAL A 244 -5.56 -3.12 10.75
N ALA A 245 -5.47 -4.11 9.88
CA ALA A 245 -5.79 -5.47 10.27
C ALA A 245 -4.69 -6.12 11.13
N GLU A 246 -3.44 -5.64 11.09
CA GLU A 246 -2.42 -6.00 12.09
C GLU A 246 -2.73 -5.41 13.47
N PHE A 247 -3.23 -4.17 13.54
CA PHE A 247 -3.72 -3.60 14.80
C PHE A 247 -4.89 -4.41 15.36
N ASN A 248 -5.84 -4.79 14.50
CA ASN A 248 -7.01 -5.61 14.89
C ASN A 248 -6.59 -7.01 15.38
N SER A 249 -5.64 -7.67 14.72
CA SER A 249 -5.15 -9.00 15.12
C SER A 249 -4.53 -8.99 16.53
N LYS A 250 -4.04 -7.82 16.96
CA LYS A 250 -3.48 -7.57 18.30
C LYS A 250 -4.47 -6.92 19.27
N ASN A 251 -5.75 -6.85 18.91
CA ASN A 251 -6.83 -6.24 19.69
C ASN A 251 -6.54 -4.78 20.09
N LYS A 252 -5.92 -4.01 19.19
CA LYS A 252 -5.65 -2.59 19.41
C LYS A 252 -6.81 -1.71 18.96
N THR A 253 -7.08 -0.66 19.73
CA THR A 253 -8.20 0.27 19.52
C THR A 253 -7.69 1.59 18.95
N TYR A 254 -8.20 1.99 17.79
CA TYR A 254 -7.93 3.31 17.21
C TYR A 254 -8.35 4.44 18.16
N GLY A 255 -7.56 5.51 18.22
CA GLY A 255 -7.82 6.65 19.10
C GLY A 255 -7.37 6.44 20.56
N THR A 256 -7.00 5.20 20.93
CA THR A 256 -6.49 4.87 22.26
C THR A 256 -5.10 4.26 22.18
N ASP A 257 -4.98 3.10 21.52
CA ASP A 257 -3.72 2.35 21.43
C ASP A 257 -2.84 2.81 20.28
N TYR A 258 -3.45 3.34 19.21
CA TYR A 258 -2.77 3.88 18.06
C TYR A 258 -3.58 5.04 17.46
N LEU A 259 -2.87 5.94 16.80
CA LEU A 259 -3.47 6.98 15.96
C LEU A 259 -3.04 6.75 14.51
N ALA A 260 -3.75 7.41 13.60
CA ALA A 260 -3.38 7.43 12.20
C ALA A 260 -3.77 8.77 11.59
N TRP A 261 -2.91 9.28 10.72
CA TRP A 261 -3.14 10.51 9.96
C TRP A 261 -2.45 10.44 8.59
N PRO A 262 -2.85 11.27 7.61
CA PRO A 262 -2.17 11.36 6.32
C PRO A 262 -0.72 11.78 6.48
N THR A 263 0.21 11.25 5.69
CA THR A 263 1.60 11.72 5.71
C THR A 263 1.66 13.25 5.70
N PRO A 264 2.46 13.91 6.55
CA PRO A 264 2.31 15.35 6.82
C PRO A 264 2.51 16.16 5.55
N GLY A 265 1.71 17.20 5.31
CA GLY A 265 1.71 17.93 4.03
C GLY A 265 0.91 17.27 2.91
N THR A 266 0.27 16.11 3.14
CA THR A 266 -0.62 15.45 2.17
C THR A 266 -2.10 15.57 2.54
N ASP A 267 -2.46 16.58 3.35
CA ASP A 267 -3.86 16.87 3.68
C ASP A 267 -4.69 17.10 2.40
N GLY A 268 -5.86 16.46 2.34
CA GLY A 268 -6.71 16.46 1.14
C GLY A 268 -6.18 15.60 -0.02
N SER A 269 -4.98 15.02 0.09
CA SER A 269 -4.45 14.06 -0.89
C SER A 269 -4.74 12.62 -0.48
N TRP A 270 -5.27 11.85 -1.42
CA TRP A 270 -5.53 10.42 -1.26
C TRP A 270 -4.66 9.64 -2.24
N ALA A 271 -3.51 9.13 -1.77
CA ALA A 271 -2.71 8.22 -2.57
C ALA A 271 -3.39 6.84 -2.52
N SER A 272 -4.09 6.48 -3.60
CA SER A 272 -4.78 5.19 -3.70
C SER A 272 -3.93 4.12 -4.35
N THR A 273 -4.02 2.91 -3.82
CA THR A 273 -3.75 1.67 -4.57
C THR A 273 -5.01 0.81 -4.51
N SER A 274 -5.24 -0.04 -5.50
CA SER A 274 -6.43 -0.89 -5.55
C SER A 274 -6.04 -2.26 -6.04
N SER A 275 -6.52 -3.28 -5.32
CA SER A 275 -6.47 -4.65 -5.82
C SER A 275 -7.61 -4.87 -6.81
N ALA A 276 -7.28 -5.46 -7.95
CA ALA A 276 -8.23 -5.89 -8.95
C ALA A 276 -7.90 -7.32 -9.38
N ASP A 277 -8.94 -8.09 -9.68
CA ASP A 277 -8.85 -9.47 -10.16
C ASP A 277 -9.46 -9.60 -11.56
#